data_AF-A0A358M7H6-F1
#
_entry.id   AF-A0A358M7H6-F1
#
_cell.length_a   1.000
_cell.length_b   1.000
_cell.length_c   1.000
_cell.angle_alpha   90.00
_cell.angle_beta   90.00
_cell.angle_gamma   90.00
#
_symmetry.space_group_name_H-M   'P 1'
#
loop_
_entity.id
_entity.type
_entity.pdbx_description
1 polymer ?
#
loop_
_entity_poly.entity_id
_entity_poly.type
_entity_poly.pdbx_seq_one_letter_code
_entity_poly.pdbx_strand_id
1 'polypeptide(L)'
;MYKEDDFLQLSGIQHFAFCRRQWALAYIELQWQENVRTVEGHLLHENAHDAAIKEKRGDLIVVRAMPVHSKELGISGECDVVEF
;
A
#
# COMPACT_ATOMS: atom_id res chain seq x y z
N MET A 1 -8.77 -7.39 19.93
CA MET A 1 -7.98 -7.33 18.70
C MET A 1 -8.88 -7.70 17.54
N TYR A 2 -8.74 -7.02 16.41
CA TYR A 2 -9.54 -7.28 15.21
C TYR A 2 -9.18 -8.64 14.60
N LYS A 3 -10.13 -9.28 13.91
CA LYS A 3 -9.83 -10.44 13.06
C LYS A 3 -9.16 -9.96 11.79
N GLU A 4 -8.33 -10.81 11.19
CA GLU A 4 -7.59 -10.46 9.98
C GLU A 4 -8.52 -10.16 8.80
N ASP A 5 -9.61 -10.91 8.68
CA ASP A 5 -10.67 -10.67 7.68
C ASP A 5 -11.36 -9.30 7.82
N ASP A 6 -11.22 -8.65 8.99
CA ASP A 6 -11.78 -7.33 9.27
C ASP A 6 -10.76 -6.20 9.02
N PHE A 7 -9.54 -6.51 8.57
CA PHE A 7 -8.51 -5.50 8.38
C PHE A 7 -8.83 -4.56 7.22
N LEU A 8 -8.71 -3.26 7.49
CA LEU A 8 -8.84 -2.24 6.46
C LEU A 8 -7.48 -1.98 5.80
N GLN A 9 -7.51 -1.77 4.49
CA GLN A 9 -6.34 -1.35 3.73
C GLN A 9 -5.90 0.06 4.16
N LEU A 10 -4.62 0.22 4.46
CA LEU A 10 -4.01 1.49 4.85
C LEU A 10 -4.23 2.57 3.77
N SER A 11 -4.10 2.21 2.49
CA SER A 11 -4.41 3.09 1.36
C SER A 11 -5.87 3.55 1.35
N GLY A 12 -6.79 2.69 1.78
CA GLY A 12 -8.22 3.01 1.88
C GLY A 12 -8.50 4.17 2.84
N ILE A 13 -7.71 4.33 3.91
CA ILE A 13 -7.84 5.44 4.85
C ILE A 13 -7.55 6.78 4.16
N GLN A 14 -6.50 6.84 3.34
CA GLN A 14 -6.13 8.04 2.58
C GLN A 14 -7.24 8.40 1.58
N HIS A 15 -7.75 7.42 0.82
CA HIS A 15 -8.84 7.65 -0.14
C HIS A 15 -10.11 8.16 0.56
N PHE A 16 -10.46 7.59 1.71
CA PHE A 16 -11.63 8.03 2.48
C PHE A 16 -11.47 9.46 3.01
N ALA A 17 -10.27 9.79 3.53
CA ALA A 17 -9.95 11.11 4.04
C ALA A 17 -9.95 12.18 2.93
N PHE A 18 -9.49 11.83 1.73
CA PHE A 18 -9.49 12.72 0.57
C PHE A 18 -10.90 12.95 0.02
N CYS A 19 -11.65 11.87 -0.27
CA CYS A 19 -13.02 11.97 -0.77
C CYS A 19 -13.81 10.68 -0.51
N ARG A 20 -14.81 10.74 0.38
CA ARG A 20 -15.68 9.59 0.70
C ARG A 20 -16.39 9.00 -0.52
N ARG A 21 -16.77 9.84 -1.50
CA ARG A 21 -17.41 9.35 -2.74
C ARG A 21 -16.40 8.63 -3.64
N GLN A 22 -15.17 9.12 -3.75
CA GLN A 22 -14.12 8.40 -4.47
C GLN A 22 -13.82 7.04 -3.80
N TRP A 23 -13.74 7.03 -2.46
CA TRP A 23 -13.57 5.80 -1.70
C TRP A 23 -14.72 4.80 -1.93
N ALA A 24 -15.98 5.26 -1.88
CA ALA A 24 -17.13 4.38 -2.14
C ALA A 24 -17.10 3.82 -3.58
N LEU A 25 -16.75 4.64 -4.57
CA LEU A 25 -16.59 4.17 -5.95
C LEU A 25 -15.52 3.08 -6.04
N ALA A 26 -14.34 3.29 -5.44
CA ALA A 26 -13.23 2.34 -5.53
C ALA A 26 -13.46 1.04 -4.71
N TYR A 27 -14.00 1.14 -3.49
CA TYR A 27 -14.02 0.02 -2.53
C TYR A 27 -15.40 -0.63 -2.34
N ILE A 28 -16.51 0.04 -2.69
CA ILE A 28 -17.86 -0.53 -2.61
C ILE A 28 -18.37 -0.85 -4.02
N GLU A 29 -18.31 0.13 -4.94
CA GLU A 29 -18.83 -0.03 -6.31
C GLU A 29 -17.81 -0.70 -7.26
N LEU A 30 -16.57 -0.91 -6.78
CA LEU A 30 -15.46 -1.51 -7.52
C LEU A 30 -15.19 -0.81 -8.87
N GLN A 31 -15.36 0.51 -8.89
CA GLN A 31 -15.10 1.38 -10.03
C GLN A 31 -13.76 2.09 -9.83
N TRP A 32 -12.76 1.70 -10.61
CA TRP A 32 -11.47 2.37 -10.68
C TRP A 32 -11.08 2.65 -12.12
N GLN A 33 -10.56 3.85 -12.37
CA GLN A 33 -10.01 4.23 -13.65
C GLN A 33 -8.66 4.91 -13.44
N GLU A 34 -7.63 4.34 -14.08
CA GLU A 34 -6.31 4.92 -14.15
C GLU A 34 -6.34 6.27 -14.89
N ASN A 35 -5.60 7.24 -14.38
CA ASN A 35 -5.32 8.50 -15.07
C ASN A 35 -3.81 8.64 -15.27
N VAL A 36 -3.40 9.68 -16.02
CA VAL A 36 -1.99 9.89 -16.34
C VAL A 36 -1.10 9.92 -15.09
N ARG A 37 -1.55 10.55 -13.99
CA ARG A 37 -0.76 10.67 -12.77
C ARG A 37 -0.61 9.35 -12.01
N THR A 38 -1.65 8.50 -12.00
CA THR A 38 -1.55 7.19 -11.36
C THR A 38 -0.63 6.26 -12.16
N VAL A 39 -0.70 6.31 -13.50
CA VAL A 39 0.22 5.56 -14.37
C VAL A 39 1.66 6.03 -14.23
N GLU A 40 1.91 7.35 -14.25
CA GLU A 40 3.25 7.91 -14.00
C GLU A 40 3.80 7.50 -12.63
N GLY A 41 2.95 7.53 -11.60
CA GLY A 41 3.29 7.06 -10.26
C GLY A 41 3.68 5.59 -10.24
N HIS A 42 2.91 4.73 -10.93
CA HIS A 42 3.19 3.30 -11.02
C HIS A 42 4.55 3.02 -11.71
N LEU A 43 4.84 3.70 -12.82
CA LEU A 43 6.12 3.58 -13.51
C LEU A 43 7.29 4.05 -12.64
N LEU A 44 7.11 5.14 -11.89
CA LEU A 44 8.12 5.64 -10.96
C LEU A 44 8.40 4.66 -9.82
N HIS A 45 7.37 3.96 -9.33
CA HIS A 45 7.45 3.05 -8.20
C HIS A 45 7.79 1.61 -8.59
N GLU A 46 7.96 1.28 -9.87
CA GLU A 46 8.17 -0.11 -10.35
C GLU A 46 9.23 -0.88 -9.55
N ASN A 47 10.39 -0.26 -9.32
CA ASN A 47 11.46 -0.88 -8.51
C ASN A 47 11.09 -1.00 -7.03
N ALA A 48 10.37 -0.01 -6.48
CA ALA A 48 9.94 0.00 -5.07
C ALA A 48 8.85 -1.05 -4.79
N HIS A 49 8.10 -1.46 -5.81
CA HIS A 49 7.08 -2.51 -5.72
C HIS A 49 7.59 -3.90 -6.11
N ASP A 50 8.88 -4.05 -6.41
CA ASP A 50 9.47 -5.35 -6.72
C ASP A 50 10.05 -6.03 -5.45
N ALA A 51 9.24 -6.91 -4.85
CA ALA A 51 9.61 -7.72 -3.68
C ALA A 51 10.78 -8.69 -3.94
N ALA A 52 11.11 -8.99 -5.19
CA ALA A 52 12.24 -9.86 -5.53
C ALA A 52 13.58 -9.15 -5.36
N ILE A 53 13.60 -7.80 -5.40
CA ILE A 53 14.82 -7.01 -5.24
C ILE A 53 15.21 -6.97 -3.76
N LYS A 54 16.16 -7.82 -3.39
CA LYS A 54 16.81 -7.81 -2.08
C LYS A 54 18.16 -7.12 -2.18
N GLU A 55 18.37 -6.14 -1.32
CA GLU A 55 19.60 -5.35 -1.32
C GLU A 55 20.21 -5.30 0.07
N LYS A 56 21.54 -5.48 0.15
CA LYS A 56 22.32 -5.37 1.37
C LYS A 56 23.54 -4.47 1.11
N ARG A 57 23.72 -3.45 1.95
CA ARG A 57 24.84 -2.50 1.90
C ARG A 57 25.56 -2.47 3.24
N GLY A 58 26.60 -3.29 3.38
CA GLY A 58 27.25 -3.49 4.68
C GLY A 58 26.27 -4.15 5.65
N ASP A 59 25.96 -3.47 6.75
CA ASP A 59 24.98 -3.94 7.74
C ASP A 59 23.54 -3.51 7.43
N LEU A 60 23.34 -2.59 6.47
CA LEU A 60 22.02 -2.12 6.06
C LEU A 60 21.32 -3.15 5.16
N ILE A 61 20.10 -3.53 5.50
CA ILE A 61 19.21 -4.34 4.67
C ILE A 61 18.10 -3.45 4.14
N VAL A 62 17.86 -3.53 2.82
CA VAL A 62 16.78 -2.81 2.14
C VAL A 62 15.79 -3.84 1.60
N VAL A 63 14.56 -3.77 2.09
CA VAL A 63 13.42 -4.61 1.65
C VAL A 63 12.41 -3.71 0.94
N ARG A 64 11.80 -4.25 -0.11
CA ARG A 64 10.81 -3.55 -0.95
C ARG A 64 9.49 -4.31 -0.97
N ALA A 65 8.39 -3.61 -1.24
CA ALA A 65 7.03 -4.17 -1.21
C ALA A 65 6.77 -5.02 0.05
N MET A 66 7.11 -4.47 1.23
CA MET A 66 7.03 -5.22 2.49
C MET A 66 5.59 -5.22 3.01
N PRO A 67 4.89 -6.37 3.07
CA PRO A 67 3.56 -6.43 3.65
C PRO A 67 3.63 -6.16 5.16
N VAL A 68 2.70 -5.33 5.65
CA VAL A 68 2.60 -4.94 7.07
C VAL A 68 1.15 -5.04 7.55
N HIS A 69 0.98 -5.30 8.84
CA HIS A 69 -0.33 -5.31 9.48
C HIS A 69 -0.27 -4.88 10.95
N SER A 70 -1.39 -4.41 11.49
CA SER A 70 -1.57 -4.20 12.93
C SER A 70 -2.90 -4.78 13.40
N LYS A 71 -2.84 -5.79 14.27
CA LYS A 71 -4.03 -6.40 14.90
C LYS A 71 -4.73 -5.47 15.88
N GLU A 72 -3.97 -4.58 16.51
CA GLU A 72 -4.49 -3.60 17.45
C GLU A 72 -5.32 -2.54 16.72
N LEU A 73 -4.80 -2.03 15.60
CA LEU A 73 -5.46 -1.01 14.80
C LEU A 73 -6.46 -1.59 13.78
N GLY A 74 -6.36 -2.88 13.46
CA GLY A 74 -7.21 -3.52 12.45
C GLY A 74 -6.89 -3.07 11.02
N ILE A 75 -5.61 -2.92 10.70
CA ILE A 75 -5.16 -2.42 9.38
C ILE A 75 -4.11 -3.33 8.74
N SER A 76 -4.12 -3.40 7.42
CA SER A 76 -3.09 -4.04 6.60
C SER A 76 -2.66 -3.12 5.46
N GLY A 77 -1.48 -3.37 4.91
CA GLY A 77 -0.97 -2.63 3.75
C GLY A 77 0.41 -3.12 3.35
N GLU A 78 1.06 -2.32 2.51
CA GLU A 78 2.40 -2.59 2.00
C GLU A 78 3.25 -1.32 2.15
N CYS A 79 4.48 -1.49 2.63
CA CYS A 79 5.49 -0.44 2.64
C CYS A 79 6.34 -0.55 1.37
N ASP A 80 6.49 0.56 0.65
CA ASP A 80 7.29 0.63 -0.58
C ASP A 80 8.73 0.19 -0.33
N VAL A 81 9.43 0.83 0.61
CA VAL A 81 10.82 0.51 0.96
C VAL A 81 11.03 0.62 2.46
N VAL A 82 11.68 -0.38 3.06
CA VAL A 82 12.01 -0.42 4.48
C VAL A 82 13.51 -0.72 4.64
N GLU A 83 14.16 0.07 5.48
CA GLU A 83 15.58 -0.02 5.78
C GLU A 83 15.79 -0.33 7.27
N PHE A 84 16.65 -1.31 7.58
CA PHE A 84 17.02 -1.67 8.95
C PHE A 84 18.36 -2.40 9.02
#